data_AF-A0A6S7FJU7-F1
#
_entry.id   AF-A0A6S7FJU7-F1
#
_cell.length_a   1.000
_cell.length_b   1.000
_cell.length_c   1.000
_cell.angle_alpha   90.00
_cell.angle_beta   90.00
_cell.angle_gamma   90.00
#
_symmetry.space_group_name_H-M   'P 1'
#
loop_
_entity.id
_entity.type
_entity.pdbx_description
1 polymer ?
#
loop_
_entity_poly.entity_id
_entity_poly.type
_entity_poly.pdbx_seq_one_letter_code
_entity_poly.pdbx_strand_id
1 'polypeptide(L)'
;MQVAGDQDGILDKVFSSFKDDSFVKQFLGRVALFHQIFCHGKMYAIAKETAKESNLPFRVTNAYAPQRFMSSSYLSLKRLEISYEAYVETFLDHHNEEEMRYKLCGNDFVFDLCGILDLLRPIIELMLMAQLQWCPGWKFPSYIGLAIAQLELFPPEILKRVPDKKASARLNRHAKDIRNNRFKSVELEPGWIIVGCEGNGEFVWEAREIKDCQKDLKT
;
A
#
# COMPACT_ATOMS: atom_id res chain seq x y z
N MET A 1 -3.76 -38.65 -1.71
CA MET A 1 -3.47 -37.34 -2.36
C MET A 1 -4.32 -36.29 -1.64
N GLN A 2 -3.85 -35.82 -0.48
CA GLN A 2 -4.58 -34.95 0.46
C GLN A 2 -3.52 -34.00 1.06
N VAL A 3 -3.11 -32.98 0.31
CA VAL A 3 -2.15 -31.96 0.79
C VAL A 3 -2.62 -30.54 0.41
N ALA A 4 -3.64 -30.41 -0.45
CA ALA A 4 -4.14 -29.11 -0.90
C ALA A 4 -5.01 -28.38 0.14
N GLY A 5 -5.56 -29.08 1.15
CA GLY A 5 -6.50 -28.49 2.11
C GLY A 5 -5.87 -27.70 3.25
N ASP A 6 -4.62 -27.99 3.64
CA ASP A 6 -3.96 -27.33 4.79
C ASP A 6 -3.15 -26.08 4.41
N GLN A 7 -2.74 -25.95 3.15
CA GLN A 7 -1.91 -24.83 2.69
C GLN A 7 -2.70 -23.53 2.48
N ASP A 8 -3.94 -23.63 1.98
CA ASP A 8 -4.85 -22.49 1.87
C ASP A 8 -5.19 -21.92 3.26
N GLY A 9 -5.31 -22.78 4.28
CA GLY A 9 -5.58 -22.36 5.66
C GLY A 9 -4.43 -21.63 6.35
N ILE A 10 -3.17 -21.89 5.98
CA ILE A 10 -2.01 -21.18 6.56
C ILE A 10 -1.91 -19.77 5.98
N LEU A 11 -2.03 -19.64 4.66
CA LEU A 11 -2.05 -18.33 4.01
C LEU A 11 -3.23 -17.49 4.53
N ASP A 12 -4.44 -18.07 4.61
CA ASP A 12 -5.61 -17.39 5.17
C ASP A 12 -5.46 -16.97 6.63
N LYS A 13 -4.77 -17.76 7.48
CA LYS A 13 -4.46 -17.36 8.86
C LYS A 13 -3.46 -16.21 8.93
N VAL A 14 -2.39 -16.26 8.14
CA VAL A 14 -1.43 -15.15 8.02
C VAL A 14 -2.13 -13.90 7.51
N PHE A 15 -3.07 -14.05 6.57
CA PHE A 15 -3.86 -12.94 6.03
C PHE A 15 -4.89 -12.37 7.01
N SER A 16 -5.56 -13.20 7.80
CA SER A 16 -6.46 -12.72 8.84
C SER A 16 -5.67 -11.92 9.87
N SER A 17 -4.53 -12.44 10.31
CA SER A 17 -3.64 -11.74 11.23
C SER A 17 -3.13 -10.42 10.66
N PHE A 18 -2.79 -10.37 9.36
CA PHE A 18 -2.37 -9.15 8.68
C PHE A 18 -3.50 -8.12 8.58
N LYS A 19 -4.73 -8.55 8.27
CA LYS A 19 -5.90 -7.65 8.16
C LYS A 19 -6.35 -7.09 9.50
N ASP A 20 -6.15 -7.85 10.58
CA ASP A 20 -6.58 -7.46 11.92
C ASP A 20 -5.63 -6.48 12.60
N ASP A 21 -4.41 -6.36 12.09
CA ASP A 21 -3.40 -5.43 12.54
C ASP A 21 -3.88 -3.96 12.46
N SER A 22 -3.66 -3.20 13.52
CA SER A 22 -4.12 -1.82 13.64
C SER A 22 -3.47 -0.93 12.61
N PHE A 23 -2.17 -1.10 12.33
CA PHE A 23 -1.48 -0.33 11.32
C PHE A 23 -2.07 -0.60 9.93
N VAL A 24 -2.36 -1.87 9.60
CA VAL A 24 -2.91 -2.21 8.27
C VAL A 24 -4.30 -1.61 8.11
N LYS A 25 -5.13 -1.61 9.16
CA LYS A 25 -6.45 -0.93 9.14
C LYS A 25 -6.32 0.56 8.90
N GLN A 26 -5.35 1.22 9.54
CA GLN A 26 -5.07 2.64 9.36
C GLN A 26 -4.63 2.97 7.92
N PHE A 27 -3.67 2.22 7.40
CA PHE A 27 -3.22 2.35 6.01
C PHE A 27 -4.37 2.18 5.02
N LEU A 28 -5.17 1.12 5.19
CA LEU A 28 -6.33 0.85 4.34
C LEU A 28 -7.40 1.94 4.45
N GLY A 29 -7.56 2.58 5.60
CA GLY A 29 -8.37 3.78 5.77
C GLY A 29 -7.95 4.90 4.83
N ARG A 30 -6.65 5.19 4.74
CA ARG A 30 -6.12 6.21 3.79
C ARG A 30 -6.31 5.81 2.34
N VAL A 31 -6.10 4.52 2.02
CA VAL A 31 -6.36 4.00 0.67
C VAL A 31 -7.83 4.18 0.28
N ALA A 32 -8.76 4.00 1.23
CA ALA A 32 -10.18 4.20 0.98
C ALA A 32 -10.53 5.65 0.63
N LEU A 33 -9.81 6.65 1.17
CA LEU A 33 -10.00 8.05 0.82
C LEU A 33 -9.75 8.31 -0.67
N PHE A 34 -8.68 7.75 -1.25
CA PHE A 34 -8.44 7.86 -2.70
C PHE A 34 -9.61 7.28 -3.51
N HIS A 35 -10.19 6.18 -3.04
CA HIS A 35 -11.32 5.58 -3.72
C HIS A 35 -12.58 6.46 -3.61
N GLN A 36 -12.87 6.99 -2.42
CA GLN A 36 -14.01 7.85 -2.17
C GLN A 36 -13.96 9.15 -2.99
N ILE A 37 -12.78 9.76 -3.10
CA ILE A 37 -12.59 11.02 -3.82
C ILE A 37 -12.56 10.80 -5.34
N PHE A 38 -11.74 9.87 -5.83
CA PHE A 38 -11.37 9.88 -7.25
C PHE A 38 -12.02 8.79 -8.10
N CYS A 39 -12.79 7.85 -7.53
CA CYS A 39 -13.34 6.74 -8.32
C CYS A 39 -14.76 6.94 -8.83
N HIS A 40 -15.46 7.97 -8.36
CA HIS A 40 -16.83 8.24 -8.79
C HIS A 40 -17.07 9.75 -8.99
N GLY A 41 -18.13 10.07 -9.74
CA GLY A 41 -18.62 11.44 -9.89
C GLY A 41 -17.68 12.38 -10.66
N LYS A 42 -17.74 13.67 -10.31
CA LYS A 42 -17.04 14.75 -10.99
C LYS A 42 -15.52 14.61 -10.89
N MET A 43 -15.02 14.26 -9.70
CA MET A 43 -13.58 14.14 -9.44
C MET A 43 -12.91 13.02 -10.23
N TYR A 44 -13.64 11.94 -10.55
CA TYR A 44 -13.14 10.92 -11.47
C TYR A 44 -12.91 11.48 -12.88
N ALA A 45 -13.87 12.26 -13.40
CA ALA A 45 -13.76 12.85 -14.73
C ALA A 45 -12.58 13.83 -14.80
N ILE A 46 -12.46 14.69 -13.79
CA ILE A 46 -11.34 15.63 -13.65
C ILE A 46 -10.02 14.88 -13.55
N ALA A 47 -9.89 13.88 -12.67
CA ALA A 47 -8.63 13.16 -12.51
C ALA A 47 -8.17 12.45 -13.78
N LYS A 48 -9.13 11.97 -14.57
CA LYS A 48 -8.86 11.38 -15.88
C LYS A 48 -8.42 12.42 -16.90
N GLU A 49 -8.91 13.66 -16.80
CA GLU A 49 -8.53 14.79 -17.66
C GLU A 49 -7.15 15.32 -17.29
N THR A 50 -6.90 15.60 -16.00
CA THR A 50 -5.57 15.97 -15.47
C THR A 50 -4.51 14.95 -15.88
N ALA A 51 -4.80 13.65 -15.76
CA ALA A 51 -3.87 12.62 -16.21
C ALA A 51 -3.56 12.67 -17.72
N LYS A 52 -4.53 13.08 -18.56
CA LYS A 52 -4.30 13.23 -20.00
C LYS A 52 -3.48 14.49 -20.30
N GLU A 53 -3.79 15.61 -19.64
CA GLU A 53 -3.10 16.88 -19.83
C GLU A 53 -1.64 16.80 -19.39
N SER A 54 -1.39 16.19 -18.22
CA SER A 54 -0.05 15.96 -17.67
C SER A 54 0.66 14.74 -18.27
N ASN A 55 0.03 14.01 -19.21
CA ASN A 55 0.55 12.76 -19.80
C ASN A 55 0.98 11.70 -18.75
N LEU A 56 0.18 11.57 -17.69
CA LEU A 56 0.41 10.66 -16.57
C LEU A 56 -0.37 9.35 -16.72
N PRO A 57 0.17 8.22 -16.21
CA PRO A 57 -0.56 6.96 -16.23
C PRO A 57 -1.72 7.00 -15.23
N PHE A 58 -2.92 6.59 -15.69
CA PHE A 58 -4.12 6.58 -14.86
C PHE A 58 -4.82 5.22 -14.86
N ARG A 59 -5.09 4.69 -13.67
CA ARG A 59 -5.73 3.41 -13.38
C ARG A 59 -6.65 3.55 -12.18
N VAL A 60 -7.93 3.26 -12.40
CA VAL A 60 -8.95 3.36 -11.37
C VAL A 60 -8.71 2.33 -10.25
N THR A 61 -8.65 2.82 -9.02
CA THR A 61 -8.59 1.97 -7.83
C THR A 61 -9.97 1.37 -7.55
N ASN A 62 -9.99 0.16 -7.01
CA ASN A 62 -11.24 -0.47 -6.59
C ASN A 62 -11.44 -0.24 -5.09
N ALA A 63 -12.69 -0.13 -4.66
CA ALA A 63 -13.04 -0.11 -3.25
C ALA A 63 -12.36 -1.29 -2.54
N TYR A 64 -11.65 -0.99 -1.45
CA TYR A 64 -11.19 -2.05 -0.57
C TYR A 64 -12.42 -2.70 0.07
N ALA A 65 -12.50 -4.02 -0.02
CA ALA A 65 -13.53 -4.79 0.66
C ALA A 65 -12.84 -5.81 1.56
N PRO A 66 -13.11 -5.81 2.88
CA PRO A 66 -12.45 -6.70 3.85
C PRO A 66 -12.57 -8.19 3.49
N GLN A 67 -13.68 -8.56 2.86
CA GLN A 67 -13.99 -9.92 2.43
C GLN A 67 -13.30 -10.34 1.11
N ARG A 68 -12.64 -9.42 0.40
CA ARG A 68 -11.98 -9.76 -0.87
C ARG A 68 -10.62 -10.44 -0.65
N PHE A 69 -10.26 -11.29 -1.62
CA PHE A 69 -8.95 -11.93 -1.72
C PHE A 69 -7.83 -10.88 -1.85
N MET A 70 -6.71 -11.12 -1.15
CA MET A 70 -5.56 -10.22 -1.08
C MET A 70 -4.98 -9.85 -2.45
N SER A 71 -5.08 -10.73 -3.45
CA SER A 71 -4.65 -10.45 -4.83
C SER A 71 -5.38 -9.25 -5.43
N SER A 72 -6.69 -9.10 -5.15
CA SER A 72 -7.47 -7.95 -5.63
C SER A 72 -7.09 -6.65 -4.92
N SER A 73 -6.82 -6.71 -3.61
CA SER A 73 -6.34 -5.57 -2.81
C SER A 73 -4.97 -5.12 -3.27
N TYR A 74 -4.04 -6.06 -3.48
CA TYR A 74 -2.72 -5.80 -4.04
C TYR A 74 -2.79 -5.12 -5.41
N LEU A 75 -3.65 -5.60 -6.31
CA LEU A 75 -3.86 -4.96 -7.61
C LEU A 75 -4.41 -3.55 -7.47
N SER A 76 -5.32 -3.30 -6.51
CA SER A 76 -5.83 -1.96 -6.23
C SER A 76 -4.72 -1.02 -5.73
N LEU A 77 -3.88 -1.47 -4.79
CA LEU A 77 -2.72 -0.71 -4.29
C LEU A 77 -1.72 -0.41 -5.40
N LYS A 78 -1.48 -1.36 -6.31
CA LYS A 78 -0.60 -1.16 -7.47
C LYS A 78 -1.18 -0.12 -8.45
N ARG A 79 -2.50 -0.11 -8.66
CA ARG A 79 -3.16 0.93 -9.48
C ARG A 79 -3.08 2.30 -8.83
N LEU A 80 -3.19 2.34 -7.49
CA LEU A 80 -3.01 3.56 -6.72
C LEU A 80 -1.59 4.11 -6.87
N GLU A 81 -0.58 3.28 -6.64
CA GLU A 81 0.83 3.65 -6.84
C GLU A 81 1.06 4.18 -8.26
N ILE A 82 0.52 3.54 -9.30
CA ILE A 82 0.66 4.01 -10.69
C ILE A 82 0.06 5.40 -10.86
N SER A 83 -1.17 5.61 -10.37
CA SER A 83 -1.97 6.82 -10.63
C SER A 83 -1.81 7.91 -9.57
N TYR A 84 -0.96 7.68 -8.58
CA TYR A 84 -0.79 8.55 -7.41
C TYR A 84 -0.57 10.01 -7.78
N GLU A 85 0.33 10.27 -8.74
CA GLU A 85 0.68 11.61 -9.21
C GLU A 85 -0.53 12.32 -9.81
N ALA A 86 -1.28 11.65 -10.69
CA ALA A 86 -2.50 12.20 -11.26
C ALA A 86 -3.57 12.49 -10.18
N TYR A 87 -3.72 11.61 -9.18
CA TYR A 87 -4.66 11.85 -8.08
C TYR A 87 -4.26 13.06 -7.22
N VAL A 88 -2.97 13.19 -6.91
CA VAL A 88 -2.49 14.30 -6.09
C VAL A 88 -2.55 15.63 -6.85
N GLU A 89 -2.14 15.68 -8.12
CA GLU A 89 -2.27 16.89 -8.95
C GLU A 89 -3.74 17.33 -8.99
N THR A 90 -4.65 16.40 -9.27
CA THR A 90 -6.09 16.69 -9.29
C THR A 90 -6.59 17.20 -7.93
N PHE A 91 -6.08 16.64 -6.83
CA PHE A 91 -6.44 17.10 -5.49
C PHE A 91 -6.00 18.53 -5.27
N LEU A 92 -4.73 18.86 -5.55
CA LEU A 92 -4.15 20.18 -5.30
C LEU A 92 -4.81 21.28 -6.14
N ASP A 93 -5.26 20.95 -7.35
CA ASP A 93 -5.92 21.91 -8.25
C ASP A 93 -7.38 22.21 -7.84
N HIS A 94 -8.05 21.28 -7.17
CA HIS A 94 -9.50 21.35 -6.94
C HIS A 94 -9.95 21.31 -5.47
N HIS A 95 -9.07 20.94 -4.55
CA HIS A 95 -9.34 20.87 -3.12
C HIS A 95 -8.25 21.59 -2.33
N ASN A 96 -8.67 22.36 -1.31
CA ASN A 96 -7.76 23.10 -0.43
C ASN A 96 -7.94 22.71 1.04
N GLU A 97 -8.38 21.47 1.28
CA GLU A 97 -8.56 20.96 2.64
C GLU A 97 -7.20 20.43 3.15
N GLU A 98 -6.64 21.16 4.10
CA GLU A 98 -5.31 20.91 4.63
C GLU A 98 -5.17 19.51 5.23
N GLU A 99 -6.14 19.06 6.02
CA GLU A 99 -6.15 17.72 6.62
C GLU A 99 -6.08 16.61 5.56
N MET A 100 -6.87 16.73 4.49
CA MET A 100 -6.88 15.77 3.39
C MET A 100 -5.57 15.80 2.59
N ARG A 101 -4.94 16.98 2.46
CA ARG A 101 -3.61 17.10 1.84
C ARG A 101 -2.59 16.25 2.56
N TYR A 102 -2.54 16.31 3.88
CA TYR A 102 -1.61 15.47 4.64
C TYR A 102 -1.93 13.97 4.57
N LYS A 103 -3.21 13.61 4.54
CA LYS A 103 -3.62 12.20 4.43
C LYS A 103 -3.23 11.59 3.08
N LEU A 104 -3.38 12.34 1.98
CA LEU A 104 -3.11 11.87 0.62
C LEU A 104 -1.64 12.05 0.20
N CYS A 105 -1.04 13.19 0.55
CA CYS A 105 0.32 13.58 0.17
C CYS A 105 1.38 13.23 1.23
N GLY A 106 1.01 12.52 2.29
CA GLY A 106 1.92 12.19 3.38
C GLY A 106 3.08 11.29 2.97
N ASN A 107 4.28 11.65 3.43
CA ASN A 107 5.51 10.90 3.22
C ASN A 107 5.41 9.47 3.76
N ASP A 108 4.84 9.37 4.95
CA ASP A 108 4.53 8.13 5.66
C ASP A 108 3.65 7.20 4.83
N PHE A 109 2.60 7.71 4.19
CA PHE A 109 1.73 6.91 3.34
C PHE A 109 2.45 6.31 2.14
N VAL A 110 3.27 7.11 1.46
CA VAL A 110 4.00 6.64 0.29
C VAL A 110 5.02 5.58 0.70
N PHE A 111 5.68 5.78 1.83
CA PHE A 111 6.59 4.80 2.41
C PHE A 111 5.87 3.47 2.70
N ASP A 112 4.74 3.55 3.41
CA ASP A 112 3.90 2.40 3.75
C ASP A 112 3.36 1.70 2.50
N LEU A 113 2.89 2.46 1.50
CA LEU A 113 2.40 1.93 0.23
C LEU A 113 3.48 1.11 -0.48
N CYS A 114 4.70 1.65 -0.57
CA CYS A 114 5.83 0.95 -1.18
C CYS A 114 6.21 -0.30 -0.38
N GLY A 115 6.30 -0.19 0.95
CA GLY A 115 6.64 -1.29 1.84
C GLY A 115 5.63 -2.44 1.78
N ILE A 116 4.34 -2.13 1.84
CA ILE A 116 3.24 -3.11 1.75
C ILE A 116 3.22 -3.78 0.37
N LEU A 117 3.46 -3.03 -0.72
CA LEU A 117 3.53 -3.60 -2.07
C LEU A 117 4.73 -4.55 -2.25
N ASP A 118 5.85 -4.28 -1.61
CA ASP A 118 7.01 -5.18 -1.60
C ASP A 118 6.73 -6.43 -0.73
N LEU A 119 6.16 -6.23 0.47
CA LEU A 119 5.77 -7.31 1.40
C LEU A 119 4.77 -8.30 0.79
N LEU A 120 3.70 -7.79 0.17
CA LEU A 120 2.62 -8.64 -0.35
C LEU A 120 3.00 -9.35 -1.65
N ARG A 121 3.99 -8.84 -2.39
CA ARG A 121 4.38 -9.36 -3.70
C ARG A 121 4.63 -10.89 -3.72
N PRO A 122 5.53 -11.47 -2.92
CA PRO A 122 5.79 -12.92 -2.96
C PRO A 122 4.55 -13.74 -2.68
N ILE A 123 3.70 -13.25 -1.77
CA ILE A 123 2.48 -13.94 -1.39
C ILE A 123 1.49 -13.96 -2.56
N ILE A 124 1.31 -12.83 -3.25
CA ILE A 124 0.44 -12.76 -4.41
C ILE A 124 0.99 -13.56 -5.59
N GLU A 125 2.30 -13.56 -5.80
CA GLU A 125 2.94 -14.41 -6.82
C GLU A 125 2.65 -15.89 -6.56
N LEU A 126 2.74 -16.35 -5.31
CA LEU A 126 2.36 -17.70 -4.92
C LEU A 126 0.87 -18.01 -5.18
N MET A 127 -0.02 -17.12 -4.76
CA MET A 127 -1.47 -17.29 -4.97
C MET A 127 -1.79 -17.40 -6.46
N LEU A 128 -1.19 -16.56 -7.30
CA LEU A 128 -1.39 -16.60 -8.75
C LEU A 128 -0.81 -17.87 -9.37
N MET A 129 0.37 -18.33 -8.93
CA MET A 129 0.95 -19.59 -9.39
C MET A 129 0.06 -20.80 -9.04
N ALA A 130 -0.54 -20.80 -7.84
CA ALA A 130 -1.48 -21.82 -7.41
C ALA A 130 -2.77 -21.81 -8.24
N GLN A 131 -3.37 -20.62 -8.41
CA GLN A 131 -4.65 -20.45 -9.11
C GLN A 131 -4.55 -20.70 -10.62
N LEU A 132 -3.47 -20.25 -11.24
CA LEU A 132 -3.29 -20.36 -12.69
C LEU A 132 -2.65 -21.68 -13.12
N GLN A 133 -2.28 -22.55 -12.17
CA GLN A 133 -1.56 -23.82 -12.42
C GLN A 133 -0.30 -23.65 -13.28
N TRP A 134 0.31 -22.45 -13.27
CA TRP A 134 1.48 -22.13 -14.09
C TRP A 134 2.75 -22.83 -13.63
N CYS A 135 2.74 -23.37 -12.41
CA CYS A 135 3.87 -24.09 -11.82
C CYS A 135 3.53 -25.58 -11.67
N PRO A 136 4.40 -26.49 -12.15
CA PRO A 136 4.30 -27.90 -11.79
C PRO A 136 4.28 -28.06 -10.27
N GLY A 137 3.33 -28.86 -9.74
CA GLY A 137 3.08 -28.97 -8.30
C GLY A 137 4.31 -29.35 -7.45
N TRP A 138 5.31 -30.01 -8.04
CA TRP A 138 6.56 -30.37 -7.36
C TRP A 138 7.53 -29.20 -7.14
N LYS A 139 7.40 -28.09 -7.88
CA LYS A 139 8.17 -26.85 -7.64
C LYS A 139 7.49 -25.92 -6.63
N PHE A 140 6.21 -26.15 -6.34
CA PHE A 140 5.40 -25.34 -5.43
C PHE A 140 6.02 -25.24 -4.01
N PRO A 141 6.56 -26.32 -3.40
CA PRO A 141 7.23 -26.23 -2.10
C PRO A 141 8.43 -25.27 -2.09
N SER A 142 9.19 -25.19 -3.18
CA SER A 142 10.33 -24.27 -3.29
C SER A 142 9.88 -22.81 -3.31
N TYR A 143 8.76 -22.50 -3.97
CA TYR A 143 8.19 -21.15 -3.97
C TYR A 143 7.59 -20.80 -2.60
N ILE A 144 6.97 -21.76 -1.90
CA ILE A 144 6.51 -21.57 -0.52
C ILE A 144 7.69 -21.21 0.38
N GLY A 145 8.79 -21.95 0.29
CA GLY A 145 10.00 -21.66 1.06
C GLY A 145 10.56 -20.26 0.80
N LEU A 146 10.52 -19.79 -0.46
CA LEU A 146 10.94 -18.42 -0.80
C LEU A 146 10.01 -17.35 -0.23
N ALA A 147 8.70 -17.57 -0.24
CA ALA A 147 7.76 -16.61 0.34
C ALA A 147 7.82 -16.58 1.85
N ILE A 148 7.98 -17.73 2.52
CA ILE A 148 8.19 -17.79 3.97
C ILE A 148 9.49 -17.06 4.33
N ALA A 149 10.60 -17.38 3.67
CA ALA A 149 11.87 -16.70 3.90
C ALA A 149 11.77 -15.17 3.68
N GLN A 150 10.97 -14.73 2.70
CA GLN A 150 10.69 -13.30 2.55
C GLN A 150 9.83 -12.77 3.69
N LEU A 151 8.73 -13.42 4.06
CA LEU A 151 7.87 -12.99 5.18
C LEU A 151 8.58 -12.96 6.53
N GLU A 152 9.52 -13.87 6.77
CA GLU A 152 10.38 -13.87 7.95
C GLU A 152 11.35 -12.67 7.98
N LEU A 153 11.69 -12.11 6.82
CA LEU A 153 12.36 -10.81 6.70
C LEU A 153 11.41 -9.63 6.93
N PHE A 154 10.13 -9.86 7.20
CA PHE A 154 9.12 -8.86 7.56
C PHE A 154 8.46 -9.16 8.94
N PRO A 155 9.16 -9.21 10.10
CA PRO A 155 8.51 -9.16 11.41
C PRO A 155 7.42 -8.06 11.50
N PRO A 156 6.40 -8.22 12.35
CA PRO A 156 5.30 -7.25 12.50
C PRO A 156 5.77 -5.81 12.82
N GLU A 157 7.01 -5.65 13.25
CA GLU A 157 7.69 -4.37 13.48
C GLU A 157 8.22 -3.69 12.20
N ILE A 158 8.16 -4.33 11.02
CA ILE A 158 8.97 -3.95 9.84
C ILE A 158 8.47 -2.77 9.01
N LEU A 159 7.31 -2.22 9.31
CA LEU A 159 7.04 -0.87 8.82
C LEU A 159 7.97 0.17 9.47
N LYS A 160 8.68 -0.21 10.55
CA LYS A 160 9.74 0.60 11.20
C LYS A 160 11.16 0.25 10.76
N ARG A 161 11.38 -0.77 9.92
CA ARG A 161 12.73 -1.21 9.52
C ARG A 161 12.72 -1.61 8.06
N VAL A 162 13.43 -0.84 7.23
CA VAL A 162 13.62 -1.15 5.81
C VAL A 162 14.32 -2.51 5.68
N PRO A 163 13.68 -3.55 5.11
CA PRO A 163 14.37 -4.81 4.92
C PRO A 163 15.32 -4.75 3.72
N ASP A 164 16.23 -5.73 3.73
CA ASP A 164 17.30 -6.01 2.79
C ASP A 164 17.03 -5.61 1.31
N LYS A 165 18.08 -5.17 0.60
CA LYS A 165 18.02 -4.54 -0.74
C LYS A 165 17.21 -5.33 -1.78
N LYS A 166 17.14 -6.65 -1.64
CA LYS A 166 16.42 -7.55 -2.55
C LYS A 166 14.92 -7.70 -2.24
N ALA A 167 14.53 -7.62 -0.98
CA ALA A 167 13.14 -7.78 -0.55
C ALA A 167 12.31 -6.51 -0.79
N SER A 168 12.95 -5.34 -0.73
CA SER A 168 12.28 -4.04 -0.84
C SER A 168 12.62 -3.30 -2.14
N ALA A 169 12.41 -3.95 -3.28
CA ALA A 169 12.81 -3.39 -4.57
C ALA A 169 12.12 -2.06 -4.90
N ARG A 170 10.82 -1.91 -4.61
CA ARG A 170 10.08 -0.65 -4.84
C ARG A 170 10.49 0.41 -3.86
N LEU A 171 10.56 0.07 -2.57
CA LEU A 171 10.96 1.03 -1.55
C LEU A 171 12.38 1.53 -1.81
N ASN A 172 13.34 0.65 -2.13
CA ASN A 172 14.71 1.06 -2.45
C ASN A 172 14.80 1.93 -3.71
N ARG A 173 13.94 1.68 -4.71
CA ARG A 173 13.87 2.53 -5.91
C ARG A 173 13.47 3.97 -5.57
N HIS A 174 12.56 4.14 -4.61
CA HIS A 174 12.00 5.45 -4.25
C HIS A 174 12.53 6.03 -2.94
N ALA A 175 13.34 5.29 -2.18
CA ALA A 175 13.77 5.66 -0.83
C ALA A 175 14.52 6.99 -0.77
N LYS A 176 15.34 7.28 -1.78
CA LYS A 176 16.06 8.56 -1.85
C LYS A 176 15.10 9.73 -2.06
N ASP A 177 14.11 9.56 -2.94
CA ASP A 177 13.12 10.60 -3.24
C ASP A 177 12.20 10.80 -2.04
N ILE A 178 11.72 9.71 -1.43
CA ILE A 178 10.87 9.75 -0.24
C ILE A 178 11.63 10.42 0.92
N ARG A 179 12.92 10.14 1.11
CA ARG A 179 13.75 10.85 2.11
C ARG A 179 13.87 12.35 1.85
N ASN A 180 13.73 12.78 0.61
CA ASN A 180 13.73 14.17 0.18
C ASN A 180 12.30 14.75 0.06
N ASN A 181 11.30 14.13 0.69
CA ASN A 181 9.89 14.51 0.62
C ASN A 181 9.37 14.61 -0.81
N ARG A 182 9.75 13.65 -1.66
CA ARG A 182 9.24 13.56 -3.02
C ARG A 182 8.85 12.14 -3.36
N PHE A 183 7.84 11.99 -4.18
CA PHE A 183 7.52 10.73 -4.80
C PHE A 183 7.07 10.97 -6.23
N LYS A 184 7.87 10.47 -7.17
CA LYS A 184 7.77 10.87 -8.57
C LYS A 184 7.92 12.40 -8.66
N SER A 185 7.00 13.10 -9.31
CA SER A 185 7.03 14.57 -9.41
C SER A 185 6.25 15.29 -8.30
N VAL A 186 5.67 14.56 -7.35
CA VAL A 186 4.88 15.12 -6.25
C VAL A 186 5.76 15.48 -5.07
N GLU A 187 5.58 16.68 -4.51
CA GLU A 187 6.12 17.08 -3.22
C GLU A 187 5.24 16.54 -2.09
N LEU A 188 5.87 15.84 -1.14
CA LEU A 188 5.20 15.14 -0.06
C LEU A 188 5.17 15.98 1.20
N GLU A 189 4.07 15.85 1.92
CA GLU A 189 3.92 16.40 3.26
C GLU A 189 4.62 15.51 4.28
N PRO A 190 5.01 16.04 5.45
CA PRO A 190 5.60 15.27 6.55
C PRO A 190 4.78 14.04 6.98
N GLY A 191 3.46 14.04 6.75
CA GLY A 191 2.55 12.94 7.09
C GLY A 191 1.77 13.17 8.39
N TRP A 192 0.80 12.30 8.69
CA TRP A 192 -0.03 12.36 9.90
C TRP A 192 -0.14 10.96 10.54
N ILE A 193 -0.02 10.88 11.86
CA ILE A 193 -0.22 9.64 12.63
C ILE A 193 -1.63 9.62 13.19
N ILE A 194 -2.25 8.44 13.24
CA ILE A 194 -3.47 8.26 14.04
C ILE A 194 -3.08 8.11 15.51
N VAL A 195 -3.55 9.04 16.34
CA VAL A 195 -3.21 9.13 17.77
C VAL A 195 -4.34 8.62 18.66
N GLY A 196 -5.53 8.44 18.07
CA GLY A 196 -6.68 7.89 18.76
C GLY A 196 -7.75 7.37 17.80
N CYS A 197 -8.72 6.67 18.37
CA CYS A 197 -9.97 6.32 17.71
C CYS A 197 -11.09 6.87 18.58
N GLU A 198 -11.93 7.74 18.03
CA GLU A 198 -13.14 8.18 18.74
C GLU A 198 -14.16 7.03 18.78
N GLY A 199 -15.13 7.13 19.71
CA GLY A 199 -16.13 6.10 19.96
C GLY A 199 -17.01 5.71 18.77
N ASN A 200 -16.97 6.48 17.68
CA ASN A 200 -17.69 6.23 16.44
C ASN A 200 -16.86 5.44 15.40
N GLY A 201 -15.62 5.06 15.71
CA GLY A 201 -14.71 4.41 14.75
C GLY A 201 -13.99 5.38 13.82
N GLU A 202 -14.13 6.69 14.03
CA GLU A 202 -13.35 7.71 13.33
C GLU A 202 -11.97 7.85 13.96
N PHE A 203 -10.94 7.82 13.11
CA PHE A 203 -9.56 7.95 13.53
C PHE A 203 -9.23 9.42 13.78
N VAL A 204 -8.64 9.71 14.95
CA VAL A 204 -8.07 11.02 15.27
C VAL A 204 -6.67 11.05 14.71
N TRP A 205 -6.45 11.96 13.79
CA TRP A 205 -5.16 12.15 13.16
C TRP A 205 -4.43 13.31 13.89
N GLU A 206 -3.11 13.23 14.03
CA GLU A 206 -2.25 14.38 14.33
C GLU A 206 -1.09 14.48 13.32
N ALA A 207 -0.70 15.71 13.01
CA ALA A 207 0.42 16.00 12.13
C ALA A 207 1.74 15.46 12.70
N ARG A 208 2.50 14.76 11.87
CA ARG A 208 3.81 14.22 12.26
C ARG A 208 4.91 15.21 11.89
N GLU A 209 5.86 15.43 12.79
CA GLU A 209 7.03 16.23 12.45
C GLU A 209 7.98 15.46 11.50
N ILE A 210 8.61 16.18 10.57
CA ILE A 210 9.58 15.64 9.60
C ILE A 210 10.70 14.84 10.29
N LYS A 211 11.10 15.28 11.50
CA LYS A 211 12.14 14.63 12.28
C LYS A 211 11.77 13.20 12.69
N ASP A 212 10.49 12.92 12.91
CA ASP A 212 10.03 11.60 13.30
C ASP A 212 9.92 10.67 12.11
N CYS A 213 9.54 11.17 10.93
CA CYS A 213 9.60 10.41 9.68
C CYS A 213 11.05 10.07 9.30
N GLN A 214 11.98 11.01 9.51
CA GLN A 214 13.40 10.79 9.27
C GLN A 214 14.05 9.80 10.25
N LYS A 215 13.52 9.65 11.48
CA LYS A 215 13.99 8.61 12.42
C LYS A 215 13.66 7.22 11.87
N ASP A 216 12.46 7.02 11.34
CA ASP A 216 12.07 5.74 10.72
C ASP A 216 12.97 5.39 9.51
N LEU A 217 13.45 6.42 8.80
CA LEU A 217 14.32 6.28 7.63
C LEU A 217 15.81 6.08 7.92
N LYS A 218 16.26 6.33 9.16
CA LYS A 218 17.68 6.25 9.59
C LYS A 218 18.06 4.91 10.21
N THR A 219 17.09 4.03 10.46
CA THR A 219 17.29 2.67 10.98
C THR A 219 17.30 1.64 9.86
#